data_AF-A7MGK2-F1
#
_entry.id   AF-A7MGK2-F1
#
_cell.length_a   1.000
_cell.length_b   1.000
_cell.length_c   1.000
_cell.angle_alpha   90.00
_cell.angle_beta   90.00
_cell.angle_gamma   90.00
#
_symmetry.space_group_name_H-M   'P 1'
#
loop_
_entity.id
_entity.type
_entity.pdbx_description
1 polymer ?
#
loop_
_entity_poly.entity_id
_entity_poly.type
_entity_poly.pdbx_seq_one_letter_code
_entity_poly.pdbx_strand_id
1 'polypeptide(L)'
;MKVIGKFVIYVLLFMLTGLLSWRAGWNAHSDYVNAMAARKKAKAEDMIRSSEIKAARNSHEGKIVYHVINRDVIKYVQSPNRTVCKFDNDAVQLRQRAIDAANSLSGFDGAPMQSK
;
A
#
# COMPACT_ATOMS: atom_id res chain seq x y z
N MET A 1 48.24 -51.15 1.51
CA MET A 1 48.06 -49.71 1.84
C MET A 1 47.58 -48.85 0.67
N LYS A 2 48.22 -48.88 -0.51
CA LYS A 2 47.83 -48.04 -1.68
C LYS A 2 46.40 -48.27 -2.21
N VAL A 3 45.91 -49.51 -2.18
CA VAL A 3 44.54 -49.85 -2.64
C VAL A 3 43.47 -49.34 -1.66
N ILE A 4 43.73 -49.47 -0.36
CA ILE A 4 42.84 -48.98 0.71
C ILE A 4 42.75 -47.45 0.67
N GLY A 5 43.87 -46.76 0.46
CA GLY A 5 43.88 -45.30 0.29
C GLY A 5 43.06 -44.82 -0.91
N LYS A 6 43.16 -45.51 -2.06
CA LYS A 6 42.33 -45.21 -3.24
C LYS A 6 40.84 -45.44 -2.98
N PHE A 7 40.50 -46.51 -2.27
CA PHE A 7 39.10 -46.83 -1.93
C PHE A 7 38.48 -45.76 -1.04
N VAL A 8 39.20 -45.28 -0.02
CA VAL A 8 38.75 -44.18 0.84
C VAL A 8 38.53 -42.90 0.04
N ILE A 9 39.42 -42.59 -0.90
CA ILE A 9 39.26 -41.41 -1.78
C ILE A 9 37.99 -41.51 -2.63
N TYR A 10 37.70 -42.68 -3.22
CA TYR A 10 36.48 -42.86 -4.01
C TYR A 10 35.21 -42.73 -3.18
N VAL A 11 35.20 -43.25 -1.94
CA VAL A 11 34.07 -43.10 -1.02
C VAL A 11 33.85 -41.63 -0.65
N LEU A 12 34.91 -40.88 -0.38
CA LEU A 12 34.83 -39.45 -0.07
C LEU A 12 34.29 -38.63 -1.26
N LEU A 13 34.73 -38.93 -2.49
CA LEU A 13 34.21 -38.29 -3.70
C LEU A 13 32.71 -38.59 -3.91
N PHE A 14 32.28 -39.81 -3.63
CA PHE A 14 30.86 -40.17 -3.74
C PHE A 14 30.00 -39.43 -2.70
N MET A 15 30.47 -39.33 -1.45
CA MET A 15 29.79 -38.56 -0.40
C MET A 15 29.72 -37.06 -0.73
N LEU A 16 30.80 -36.48 -1.26
CA LEU A 16 30.85 -35.07 -1.67
C LEU A 16 29.86 -34.77 -2.80
N THR A 17 29.80 -35.62 -3.83
CA THR A 17 28.85 -35.44 -4.94
C THR A 17 27.40 -35.57 -4.49
N GLY A 18 27.09 -36.49 -3.56
CA GLY A 18 25.78 -36.60 -2.94
C GLY A 18 25.37 -35.37 -2.12
N LEU A 19 26.31 -34.78 -1.36
CA LEU A 19 26.04 -33.56 -0.61
C LEU A 19 25.83 -32.34 -1.52
N LEU A 20 26.62 -32.22 -2.59
CA LEU A 20 26.49 -31.15 -3.56
C LEU A 20 25.17 -31.25 -4.34
N SER A 21 24.77 -32.46 -4.76
CA SER A 21 23.50 -32.67 -5.46
C SER A 21 22.29 -32.41 -4.57
N TRP A 22 22.34 -32.83 -3.29
CA TRP A 22 21.32 -32.48 -2.30
C TRP A 22 21.19 -30.96 -2.13
N ARG A 23 22.31 -30.26 -1.91
CA ARG A 23 22.32 -28.80 -1.73
C ARG A 23 21.82 -28.09 -2.99
N ALA A 24 22.22 -28.53 -4.17
CA ALA A 24 21.76 -27.98 -5.43
C ALA A 24 20.24 -28.17 -5.61
N GLY A 25 19.71 -29.35 -5.30
CA GLY A 25 18.28 -29.63 -5.34
C GLY A 25 17.49 -28.74 -4.37
N TRP A 26 18.00 -28.54 -3.15
CA TRP A 26 17.38 -27.66 -2.16
C TRP A 26 17.34 -26.20 -2.63
N ASN A 27 18.45 -25.68 -3.17
CA ASN A 27 18.53 -24.32 -3.70
C ASN A 27 17.59 -24.12 -4.89
N ALA A 28 17.55 -25.09 -5.83
CA ALA A 28 16.64 -25.02 -6.97
C ALA A 28 15.16 -24.99 -6.55
N HIS A 29 14.81 -25.77 -5.51
CA HIS A 29 13.47 -25.74 -4.94
C HIS A 29 13.16 -24.40 -4.26
N SER A 30 14.09 -23.86 -3.45
CA SER A 30 13.89 -22.56 -2.82
C SER A 30 13.78 -21.43 -3.84
N ASP A 31 14.58 -21.44 -4.90
CA ASP A 31 14.54 -20.44 -5.96
C ASP A 31 13.19 -20.49 -6.71
N TYR A 32 12.68 -21.69 -6.98
CA TYR A 32 11.37 -21.87 -7.58
C TYR A 32 10.24 -21.31 -6.70
N VAL A 33 10.25 -21.63 -5.40
CA VAL A 33 9.25 -21.12 -4.44
C VAL A 33 9.34 -19.60 -4.30
N ASN A 34 10.55 -19.07 -4.19
CA ASN A 34 10.79 -17.63 -4.11
C ASN A 34 10.34 -16.90 -5.38
N ALA A 35 10.59 -17.47 -6.56
CA ALA A 35 10.12 -16.93 -7.83
C ALA A 35 8.58 -16.95 -7.91
N MET A 36 7.93 -18.01 -7.41
CA MET A 36 6.47 -18.07 -7.33
C MET A 36 5.91 -17.01 -6.37
N ALA A 37 6.54 -16.84 -5.21
CA ALA A 37 6.16 -15.81 -4.24
C ALA A 37 6.33 -14.40 -4.81
N ALA A 38 7.45 -14.13 -5.49
CA ALA A 38 7.70 -12.86 -6.17
C ALA A 38 6.66 -12.57 -7.26
N ARG A 39 6.28 -13.57 -8.06
CA ARG A 39 5.21 -13.43 -9.06
C ARG A 39 3.85 -13.13 -8.43
N LYS A 40 3.52 -13.78 -7.31
CA LYS A 40 2.27 -13.50 -6.56
C LYS A 40 2.27 -12.08 -5.99
N LYS A 41 3.39 -11.64 -5.41
CA LYS A 41 3.56 -10.26 -4.91
C LYS A 41 3.38 -9.24 -6.03
N ALA A 42 4.08 -9.42 -7.16
CA ALA A 42 3.96 -8.52 -8.30
C ALA A 42 2.51 -8.42 -8.84
N LYS A 43 1.78 -9.54 -8.89
CA LYS A 43 0.35 -9.53 -9.27
C LYS A 43 -0.52 -8.80 -8.24
N ALA A 44 -0.27 -9.01 -6.95
CA ALA A 44 -1.00 -8.31 -5.88
C ALA A 44 -0.74 -6.80 -5.92
N GLU A 45 0.52 -6.41 -6.08
CA GLU A 45 0.92 -5.01 -6.24
C GLU A 45 0.27 -4.37 -7.46
N ASP A 46 0.22 -5.06 -8.61
CA ASP A 46 -0.43 -4.51 -9.81
C ASP A 46 -1.94 -4.32 -9.63
N MET A 47 -2.62 -5.26 -8.98
CA MET A 47 -4.05 -5.13 -8.64
C MET A 47 -4.29 -3.94 -7.70
N ILE A 48 -3.41 -3.72 -6.72
CA ILE A 48 -3.54 -2.68 -5.71
C ILE A 48 -3.07 -1.30 -6.22
N ARG A 49 -2.13 -1.24 -7.16
CA ARG A 49 -1.53 0.00 -7.68
C ARG A 49 -2.57 1.01 -8.15
N SER A 50 -3.60 0.57 -8.86
CA SER A 50 -4.67 1.45 -9.33
C SER A 50 -5.43 2.10 -8.16
N SER A 51 -5.68 1.33 -7.10
CA SER A 51 -6.35 1.79 -5.89
C SER A 51 -5.46 2.72 -5.06
N GLU A 52 -4.16 2.45 -4.98
CA GLU A 52 -3.18 3.31 -4.30
C GLU A 52 -3.02 4.67 -5.00
N ILE A 53 -2.91 4.68 -6.33
CA ILE A 53 -2.85 5.93 -7.12
C ILE A 53 -4.12 6.75 -6.91
N LYS A 54 -5.29 6.09 -6.91
CA LYS A 54 -6.57 6.75 -6.65
C LYS A 54 -6.64 7.29 -5.22
N ALA A 55 -6.24 6.51 -4.23
CA ALA A 55 -6.20 6.92 -2.83
C ALA A 55 -5.24 8.10 -2.60
N ALA A 56 -4.04 8.07 -3.20
CA ALA A 56 -3.08 9.16 -3.12
C ALA A 56 -3.62 10.46 -3.73
N ARG A 57 -4.30 10.37 -4.88
CA ARG A 57 -4.97 11.53 -5.51
C ARG A 57 -6.05 12.10 -4.61
N ASN A 58 -6.95 11.25 -4.09
CA ASN A 58 -8.04 11.66 -3.22
C ASN A 58 -7.53 12.30 -1.93
N SER A 59 -6.44 11.77 -1.35
CA SER A 59 -5.80 12.34 -0.17
C SER A 59 -5.24 13.75 -0.45
N HIS A 60 -4.62 13.96 -1.61
CA HIS A 60 -4.10 15.28 -1.98
C HIS A 60 -5.24 16.29 -2.23
N GLU A 61 -6.28 15.88 -2.96
CA GLU A 61 -7.46 16.71 -3.23
C GLU A 61 -8.21 17.07 -1.94
N GLY A 62 -8.43 16.10 -1.05
CA GLY A 62 -9.06 16.32 0.25
C GLY A 62 -8.29 17.30 1.13
N LYS A 63 -6.95 17.27 1.09
CA LYS A 63 -6.11 18.23 1.83
C LYS A 63 -6.30 19.67 1.34
N ILE A 64 -6.34 19.87 0.01
CA ILE A 64 -6.58 21.21 -0.56
C ILE A 64 -7.95 21.73 -0.15
N VAL A 65 -8.99 20.91 -0.30
CA VAL A 65 -10.36 21.28 0.02
C VAL A 65 -10.51 21.61 1.52
N TYR A 66 -9.89 20.81 2.40
CA TYR A 66 -9.87 21.08 3.84
C TYR A 66 -9.21 22.43 4.18
N HIS A 67 -8.06 22.75 3.57
CA HIS A 67 -7.40 24.03 3.80
C HIS A 67 -8.24 25.22 3.31
N VAL A 68 -8.89 25.09 2.15
CA VAL A 68 -9.75 26.13 1.60
C VAL A 68 -10.96 26.37 2.49
N ILE A 69 -11.68 25.32 2.90
CA ILE A 69 -12.84 25.45 3.78
C ILE A 69 -12.43 26.07 5.12
N ASN A 70 -11.34 25.61 5.73
CA ASN A 70 -10.87 26.20 7.00
C ASN A 70 -10.47 27.66 6.86
N ARG A 71 -9.82 28.04 5.76
CA ARG A 71 -9.53 29.44 5.46
C ARG A 71 -10.82 30.25 5.34
N ASP A 72 -11.82 29.73 4.65
CA ASP A 72 -13.11 30.41 4.47
C ASP A 72 -13.86 30.53 5.82
N VAL A 73 -13.77 29.53 6.71
CA VAL A 73 -14.28 29.58 8.10
C VAL A 73 -13.55 30.66 8.91
N ILE A 74 -12.22 30.69 8.88
CA ILE A 74 -11.44 31.68 9.62
C ILE A 74 -11.79 33.08 9.14
N LYS A 75 -11.88 33.29 7.82
CA LYS A 75 -12.27 34.58 7.23
C LYS A 75 -13.69 34.99 7.62
N TYR A 76 -14.62 34.03 7.67
CA TYR A 76 -15.98 34.28 8.10
C TYR A 76 -16.03 34.75 9.57
N VAL A 77 -15.30 34.08 10.47
CA VAL A 77 -15.27 34.40 11.91
C VAL A 77 -14.52 35.70 12.20
N GLN A 78 -13.41 35.98 11.51
CA GLN A 78 -12.58 37.17 11.75
C GLN A 78 -13.11 38.45 11.09
N SER A 79 -14.27 38.41 10.41
CA SER A 79 -14.82 39.59 9.75
C SER A 79 -15.30 40.62 10.78
N PRO A 80 -14.78 41.87 10.77
CA PRO A 80 -15.16 42.91 11.74
C PRO A 80 -16.60 43.39 11.57
N ASN A 81 -17.24 43.08 10.45
CA ASN A 81 -18.63 43.46 10.15
C ASN A 81 -19.68 42.49 10.74
N ARG A 82 -19.25 41.50 11.53
CA ARG A 82 -20.10 40.44 12.11
C ARG A 82 -20.14 40.57 13.64
N THR A 83 -20.86 41.56 14.14
CA THR A 83 -20.97 41.86 15.58
C THR A 83 -22.13 41.14 16.28
N VAL A 84 -22.95 40.38 15.54
CA VAL A 84 -24.14 39.70 16.07
C VAL A 84 -24.02 38.19 15.86
N CYS A 85 -24.25 37.40 16.93
CA CYS A 85 -24.26 35.93 16.87
C CYS A 85 -25.54 35.41 16.21
N LYS A 86 -25.63 35.50 14.88
CA LYS A 86 -26.68 34.87 14.08
C LYS A 86 -26.05 34.10 12.93
N PHE A 87 -26.56 32.90 12.68
CA PHE A 87 -26.23 32.16 11.46
C PHE A 87 -26.94 32.84 10.29
N ASP A 88 -26.15 33.54 9.51
CA ASP A 88 -26.61 34.14 8.27
C ASP A 88 -26.43 33.16 7.11
N ASN A 89 -26.87 33.56 5.91
CA ASN A 89 -26.80 32.70 4.73
C ASN A 89 -25.37 32.26 4.39
N ASP A 90 -24.34 33.07 4.67
CA ASP A 90 -22.95 32.71 4.37
C ASP A 90 -22.47 31.55 5.24
N ALA A 91 -22.84 31.52 6.53
CA ALA A 91 -22.53 30.39 7.41
C ALA A 91 -23.22 29.10 6.95
N VAL A 92 -24.47 29.19 6.51
CA VAL A 92 -25.24 28.04 6.03
C VAL A 92 -24.63 27.50 4.73
N GLN A 93 -24.26 28.37 3.79
CA GLN A 93 -23.57 27.99 2.55
C GLN A 93 -22.20 27.38 2.81
N LEU A 94 -21.43 27.92 3.76
CA LEU A 94 -20.12 27.39 4.12
C LEU A 94 -20.22 25.97 4.69
N ARG A 95 -21.23 25.74 5.54
CA ARG A 95 -21.54 24.40 6.05
C ARG A 95 -21.94 23.45 4.92
N GLN A 96 -22.81 23.88 4.00
CA GLN A 96 -23.24 23.04 2.89
C GLN A 96 -22.08 22.70 1.97
N ARG A 97 -21.22 23.68 1.63
CA ARG A 97 -19.99 23.44 0.85
C ARG A 97 -19.08 22.42 1.53
N ALA A 98 -18.98 22.44 2.85
CA ALA A 98 -18.19 21.44 3.58
C ALA A 98 -18.80 20.03 3.49
N ILE A 99 -20.13 19.92 3.51
CA ILE A 99 -20.85 18.65 3.32
C ILE A 99 -20.67 18.14 1.88
N ASP A 100 -20.89 18.99 0.88
CA ASP A 100 -20.76 18.63 -0.53
C ASP A 100 -19.32 18.23 -0.87
N ALA A 101 -18.34 18.93 -0.31
CA ALA A 101 -16.93 18.57 -0.42
C ALA A 101 -16.64 17.19 0.18
N ALA A 102 -17.15 16.88 1.38
CA ALA A 102 -16.97 15.57 1.99
C ALA A 102 -17.59 14.45 1.13
N ASN A 103 -18.78 14.71 0.57
CA ASN A 103 -19.49 13.75 -0.30
C ASN A 103 -18.81 13.59 -1.68
N SER A 104 -18.09 14.60 -2.17
CA SER A 104 -17.34 14.53 -3.43
C SER A 104 -16.04 13.72 -3.33
N LEU A 105 -15.50 13.54 -2.12
CA LEU A 105 -14.28 12.76 -1.90
C LEU A 105 -14.59 11.27 -2.01
N SER A 106 -14.24 10.68 -3.16
CA SER A 106 -14.46 9.25 -3.38
C SER A 106 -13.71 8.39 -2.35
N GLY A 107 -14.45 7.61 -1.57
CA GLY A 107 -13.91 6.70 -0.55
C GLY A 107 -14.40 6.92 0.88
N PHE A 108 -15.08 8.04 1.18
CA PHE A 108 -15.70 8.24 2.50
C PHE A 108 -17.06 7.50 2.62
N ASP A 109 -17.84 7.47 1.52
CA ASP A 109 -19.12 6.73 1.40
C ASP A 109 -19.01 5.42 0.59
N GLY A 110 -17.79 5.00 0.25
CA GLY A 110 -17.60 3.72 -0.42
C GLY A 110 -17.88 2.58 0.56
N ALA A 111 -18.86 1.72 0.26
CA ALA A 111 -19.05 0.47 1.00
C ALA A 111 -17.67 -0.18 1.21
N PRO A 112 -17.34 -0.65 2.44
CA PRO A 112 -16.05 -1.28 2.66
C PRO A 112 -15.93 -2.37 1.60
N MET A 113 -14.85 -2.34 0.82
CA MET A 113 -14.58 -3.38 -0.16
C MET A 113 -14.27 -4.67 0.62
N GLN A 114 -15.29 -5.29 1.17
CA GLN A 114 -15.28 -6.68 1.60
C GLN A 114 -15.24 -7.48 0.30
N SER A 115 -14.03 -7.71 -0.21
CA SER A 115 -13.82 -8.75 -1.20
C SER A 115 -14.22 -10.08 -0.56
N LYS A 116 -15.12 -10.80 -1.23
CA LYS A 116 -15.54 -12.15 -0.87
C LYS A 116 -14.36 -13.13 -0.94
#